data_AF-A0A528WVI8-F1
#
_entry.id   AF-A0A528WVI8-F1
#
_cell.length_a   1.000
_cell.length_b   1.000
_cell.length_c   1.000
_cell.angle_alpha   90.00
_cell.angle_beta   90.00
_cell.angle_gamma   90.00
#
_symmetry.space_group_name_H-M   'P 1'
#
loop_
_entity.id
_entity.type
_entity.pdbx_description
1 polymer ?
#
loop_
_entity_poly.entity_id
_entity_poly.type
_entity_poly.pdbx_seq_one_letter_code
_entity_poly.pdbx_strand_id
1 'polypeptide(L)'
;MKFLDQAKVYIRSGDGGAGSVSFRREKFIEFGGPDGGDGGRGGDVWAEAVDGLNTLIDYRYQQHFKAKTGMHGMGRNMTGGKGADITLKVPAGTQAFA
;
A
#
# COMPACT_ATOMS: atom_id res chain seq x y z
N MET A 1 30.75 -7.74 -14.98
CA MET A 1 29.97 -6.71 -14.25
C MET A 1 28.62 -6.59 -14.93
N LYS A 2 27.49 -6.69 -14.20
CA LYS A 2 26.15 -6.50 -14.79
C LYS A 2 25.68 -5.08 -14.45
N PHE A 3 25.54 -4.23 -15.45
CA PHE A 3 25.17 -2.83 -15.31
C PHE A 3 23.91 -2.56 -16.14
N LEU A 4 22.99 -1.79 -15.58
CA LEU A 4 21.79 -1.31 -16.25
C LEU A 4 21.51 0.10 -15.73
N ASP A 5 21.44 1.05 -16.65
CA ASP A 5 21.22 2.47 -16.37
C ASP A 5 19.75 2.88 -16.54
N GLN A 6 19.00 2.14 -17.36
CA GLN A 6 17.59 2.39 -17.64
C GLN A 6 16.74 1.15 -17.37
N ALA A 7 15.67 1.33 -16.61
CA ALA A 7 14.71 0.27 -16.31
C ALA A 7 13.28 0.81 -16.43
N LYS A 8 12.42 0.01 -17.05
CA LYS A 8 10.97 0.24 -17.02
C LYS A 8 10.37 -0.58 -15.88
N VAL A 9 9.65 0.09 -14.99
CA VAL A 9 8.95 -0.53 -13.86
C VAL A 9 7.46 -0.20 -13.93
N TYR A 10 6.64 -1.11 -13.43
CA TYR A 10 5.20 -0.97 -13.29
C TYR A 10 4.88 -0.77 -11.82
N ILE A 11 4.33 0.40 -11.51
CA ILE A 11 4.03 0.84 -10.15
C ILE A 11 2.51 0.91 -9.97
N ARG A 12 2.02 0.41 -8.84
CA ARG A 12 0.63 0.60 -8.40
C ARG A 12 0.58 0.84 -6.89
N SER A 13 -0.14 1.88 -6.46
CA SER A 13 -0.50 2.05 -5.05
C SER A 13 -1.45 0.96 -4.58
N GLY A 14 -1.60 0.85 -3.26
CA GLY A 14 -2.62 0.00 -2.67
C GLY A 14 -4.00 0.57 -2.92
N ASP A 15 -4.98 -0.30 -3.13
CA ASP A 15 -6.37 0.11 -3.13
C ASP A 15 -6.81 0.47 -1.70
N GLY A 16 -7.84 1.31 -1.56
CA GLY A 16 -8.50 1.52 -0.28
C GLY A 16 -9.29 0.28 0.16
N GLY A 17 -9.33 0.04 1.47
CA GLY A 17 -10.26 -0.92 2.04
C GLY A 17 -11.70 -0.44 1.88
N ALA A 18 -12.63 -1.38 1.76
CA ALA A 18 -14.07 -1.06 1.83
C ALA A 18 -14.53 -0.79 3.27
N GLY A 19 -15.49 0.10 3.44
CA GLY A 19 -16.19 0.29 4.72
C GLY A 19 -17.11 -0.88 5.06
N SER A 20 -17.46 -1.00 6.33
CA SER A 20 -18.35 -2.04 6.83
C SER A 20 -19.78 -1.53 7.00
N VAL A 21 -20.76 -2.33 6.61
CA VAL A 21 -22.15 -2.12 7.03
C VAL A 21 -22.43 -3.10 8.16
N SER A 22 -22.46 -2.57 9.39
CA SER A 22 -22.69 -3.37 10.60
C SER A 22 -23.64 -2.66 11.55
N PHE A 23 -24.33 -3.46 12.37
CA PHE A 23 -25.21 -2.98 13.44
C PHE A 23 -24.87 -3.71 14.73
N ARG A 24 -24.83 -2.94 15.83
CA ARG A 24 -24.51 -3.47 17.15
C ARG A 24 -25.62 -4.41 17.63
N ARG A 25 -25.23 -5.58 18.13
CA ARG A 25 -26.15 -6.62 18.63
C ARG A 25 -25.77 -7.00 20.06
N GLU A 26 -26.63 -6.63 21.01
CA GLU A 26 -26.49 -6.96 22.43
C GLU A 26 -27.81 -7.56 22.95
N LYS A 27 -27.72 -8.53 23.88
CA LYS A 27 -28.87 -9.35 24.29
C LYS A 27 -30.07 -8.55 24.84
N PHE A 28 -29.83 -7.38 25.42
CA PHE A 28 -30.86 -6.55 26.07
C PHE A 28 -31.04 -5.19 25.39
N ILE A 29 -30.57 -5.05 24.15
CA ILE A 29 -30.72 -3.82 23.37
C ILE A 29 -31.39 -4.17 22.04
N GLU A 30 -32.64 -3.74 21.87
CA GLU A 30 -33.44 -4.03 20.67
C GLU A 30 -32.87 -3.37 19.40
N PHE A 31 -32.36 -2.13 19.53
CA PHE A 31 -31.76 -1.36 18.43
C PHE A 31 -30.38 -0.82 18.82
N GLY A 32 -29.32 -1.57 18.50
CA GLY A 32 -27.95 -1.19 18.87
C GLY A 32 -27.36 -0.03 18.05
N GLY A 33 -28.00 0.37 16.95
CA GLY A 33 -27.52 1.38 16.00
C GLY A 33 -26.44 0.86 15.05
N PRO A 34 -26.08 1.62 14.00
CA PRO A 34 -24.98 1.29 13.10
C PRO A 34 -23.64 1.33 13.84
N ASP A 35 -22.79 0.34 13.62
CA ASP A 35 -21.45 0.24 14.19
C ASP A 35 -20.41 -0.23 13.16
N GLY A 36 -20.63 0.08 11.88
CA GLY A 36 -19.67 -0.21 10.82
C GLY A 36 -18.49 0.75 10.82
N GLY A 37 -17.26 0.22 10.83
CA GLY A 37 -16.04 1.02 10.67
C GLY A 37 -15.68 1.30 9.21
N ASP A 38 -14.82 2.29 9.01
CA ASP A 38 -14.34 2.70 7.70
C ASP A 38 -13.25 1.76 7.16
N GLY A 39 -13.04 1.78 5.85
CA GLY A 39 -11.92 1.10 5.22
C GLY A 39 -10.60 1.85 5.38
N GLY A 40 -9.52 1.12 5.52
CA GLY A 40 -8.18 1.68 5.64
C GLY A 40 -7.63 2.21 4.32
N ARG A 41 -6.76 3.22 4.38
CA ARG A 41 -6.06 3.73 3.19
C ARG A 41 -5.13 2.67 2.61
N GLY A 42 -5.03 2.58 1.29
CA GLY A 42 -4.02 1.77 0.62
C GLY A 42 -2.60 2.28 0.86
N GLY A 43 -1.61 1.40 0.67
CA GLY A 43 -0.21 1.76 0.78
C GLY A 43 0.27 2.65 -0.36
N ASP A 44 1.23 3.50 -0.06
CA ASP A 44 1.92 4.36 -1.01
C ASP A 44 3.12 3.62 -1.65
N VAL A 45 3.57 4.11 -2.80
CA VAL A 45 4.82 3.66 -3.44
C VAL A 45 5.81 4.80 -3.44
N TRP A 46 6.95 4.60 -2.81
CA TRP A 46 8.02 5.59 -2.68
C TRP A 46 9.24 5.20 -3.49
N ALA A 47 9.96 6.19 -4.01
CA ALA A 47 11.32 6.02 -4.50
C ALA A 47 12.27 6.67 -3.49
N GLU A 48 13.24 5.91 -3.01
CA GLU A 48 14.24 6.37 -2.04
C GLU A 48 15.64 6.23 -2.65
N ALA A 49 16.35 7.35 -2.76
CA ALA A 49 17.75 7.34 -3.17
C ALA A 49 18.60 6.83 -2.00
N VAL A 50 19.42 5.80 -2.25
CA VAL A 50 20.29 5.20 -1.22
C VAL A 50 21.74 5.15 -1.69
N ASP A 51 22.65 5.34 -0.74
CA ASP A 51 24.07 5.16 -0.97
C ASP A 51 24.41 3.67 -1.12
N GLY A 52 25.38 3.38 -1.99
CA GLY A 52 25.89 2.01 -2.21
C GLY A 52 25.19 1.20 -3.31
N LEU A 53 24.09 1.69 -3.89
CA LEU A 53 23.55 1.17 -5.15
C LEU A 53 24.20 1.87 -6.33
N ASN A 54 24.74 1.08 -7.27
CA ASN A 54 25.46 1.61 -8.45
C ASN A 54 24.73 1.37 -9.78
N THR A 55 23.64 0.61 -9.77
CA THR A 55 22.97 0.11 -11.00
C THR A 55 21.50 -0.16 -10.73
N LEU A 56 20.66 -0.11 -11.77
CA LEU A 56 19.24 -0.47 -11.72
C LEU A 56 18.99 -1.95 -12.05
N ILE A 57 20.02 -2.80 -11.98
CA ILE A 57 19.94 -4.20 -12.42
C ILE A 57 18.85 -5.00 -11.68
N ASP A 58 18.55 -4.67 -10.42
CA ASP A 58 17.53 -5.36 -9.62
C ASP A 58 16.12 -5.21 -10.24
N TYR A 59 15.86 -4.05 -10.86
CA TYR A 59 14.61 -3.76 -11.55
C TYR A 59 14.44 -4.54 -12.85
N ARG A 60 15.49 -5.18 -13.36
CA ARG A 60 15.38 -6.14 -14.48
C ARG A 60 14.71 -7.43 -14.05
N TYR A 61 14.96 -7.88 -12.82
CA TYR A 61 14.43 -9.13 -12.29
C TYR A 61 13.06 -8.94 -11.65
N GLN A 62 12.81 -7.77 -11.05
CA GLN A 62 11.53 -7.39 -10.49
C GLN A 62 11.04 -6.09 -11.12
N GLN A 63 10.08 -6.20 -12.03
CA GLN A 63 9.51 -5.04 -12.74
C GLN A 63 8.20 -4.53 -12.14
N HIS A 64 7.51 -5.32 -11.31
CA HIS A 64 6.19 -4.98 -10.78
C HIS A 64 6.27 -4.69 -9.29
N PHE A 65 5.86 -3.49 -8.91
CA PHE A 65 5.83 -3.02 -7.52
C PHE A 65 4.42 -2.57 -7.19
N LYS A 66 3.79 -3.28 -6.27
CA LYS A 66 2.42 -3.00 -5.83
C LYS A 66 2.42 -2.85 -4.32
N ALA A 67 2.01 -1.68 -3.83
CA ALA A 67 1.79 -1.49 -2.40
C ALA A 67 0.57 -2.29 -1.92
N LYS A 68 0.45 -2.50 -0.61
CA LYS A 68 -0.63 -3.32 -0.06
C LYS A 68 -1.94 -2.56 -0.03
N THR A 69 -3.04 -3.25 -0.35
CA THR A 69 -4.41 -2.76 -0.15
C THR A 69 -4.67 -2.51 1.34
N GLY A 70 -5.42 -1.45 1.65
CA GLY A 70 -5.87 -1.16 3.01
C GLY A 70 -6.85 -2.23 3.51
N MET A 71 -6.88 -2.44 4.82
CA MET A 71 -7.83 -3.41 5.40
C MET A 71 -9.25 -2.89 5.32
N HIS A 72 -10.22 -3.80 5.21
CA HIS A 72 -11.63 -3.44 5.30
C HIS A 72 -12.00 -3.00 6.73
N GLY A 73 -12.99 -2.12 6.83
CA GLY A 73 -13.64 -1.82 8.08
C GLY A 73 -14.39 -3.04 8.63
N MET A 74 -14.60 -3.07 9.94
CA MET A 74 -15.31 -4.14 10.63
C MET A 74 -16.40 -3.55 11.53
N GLY A 75 -17.26 -4.41 12.07
CA GLY A 75 -18.26 -3.99 13.07
C GLY A 75 -17.61 -3.43 14.35
N ARG A 76 -18.42 -2.96 15.28
CA ARG A 76 -17.98 -2.30 16.52
C ARG A 76 -17.10 -1.06 16.28
N ASN A 77 -17.38 -0.30 15.22
CA ASN A 77 -16.67 0.90 14.78
C ASN A 77 -15.17 0.67 14.56
N MET A 78 -14.77 -0.54 14.18
CA MET A 78 -13.37 -0.88 13.94
C MET A 78 -12.96 -0.46 12.53
N THR A 79 -12.18 0.61 12.44
CA THR A 79 -11.64 1.10 11.17
C THR A 79 -10.48 0.21 10.69
N GLY A 80 -10.45 -0.06 9.38
CA GLY A 80 -9.41 -0.84 8.74
C GLY A 80 -8.04 -0.15 8.81
N GLY A 81 -6.99 -0.93 9.07
CA GLY A 81 -5.61 -0.44 9.06
C GLY A 81 -5.10 -0.04 7.68
N LYS A 82 -4.12 0.90 7.65
CA LYS A 82 -3.42 1.30 6.43
C LYS A 82 -2.71 0.09 5.82
N GLY A 83 -2.79 -0.06 4.50
CA GLY A 83 -1.95 -0.98 3.76
C GLY A 83 -0.48 -0.59 3.84
N ALA A 84 0.42 -1.56 3.93
CA ALA A 84 1.86 -1.32 3.94
C ALA A 84 2.34 -0.68 2.63
N ASP A 85 3.17 0.36 2.80
CA ASP A 85 3.86 1.03 1.71
C ASP A 85 4.98 0.14 1.14
N ILE A 86 5.44 0.46 -0.07
CA ILE A 86 6.61 -0.17 -0.67
C ILE A 86 7.60 0.90 -1.12
N THR A 87 8.88 0.66 -0.89
CA THR A 87 9.97 1.57 -1.24
C THR A 87 10.86 0.95 -2.31
N LEU A 88 11.00 1.64 -3.43
CA LEU A 88 11.95 1.34 -4.50
C LEU A 88 13.26 2.06 -4.16
N LYS A 89 14.28 1.29 -3.80
CA LYS A 89 15.62 1.82 -3.54
C LYS A 89 16.36 2.05 -4.83
N VAL A 90 16.80 3.27 -5.08
CA VAL A 90 17.49 3.65 -6.33
C VAL A 90 18.86 4.26 -6.04
N PRO A 91 19.85 4.13 -6.94
CA PRO A 91 21.10 4.88 -6.87
C PRO A 91 20.85 6.39 -6.77
N ALA A 92 21.70 7.10 -6.03
CA ALA A 92 21.73 8.56 -6.08
C ALA A 92 21.98 9.04 -7.53
N GLY A 93 21.23 10.06 -7.96
CA GLY A 93 21.27 10.57 -9.34
C GLY A 93 20.30 9.88 -10.32
N THR A 94 19.51 8.92 -9.86
CA THR A 94 18.44 8.31 -10.68
C THR A 94 17.38 9.35 -11.05
N GLN A 95 17.03 9.42 -12.34
CA GLN A 95 15.96 10.26 -12.85
C GLN A 95 14.69 9.42 -13.08
N ALA A 96 13.54 9.92 -12.63
CA ALA A 96 12.25 9.29 -12.83
C ALA A 96 11.46 10.03 -13.92
N PHE A 97 10.96 9.27 -14.90
CA PHE A 97 10.15 9.77 -16.01
C PHE A 97 8.76 9.11 -15.96
N ALA A 98 7.72 9.89 -16.27
CA ALA A 98 6.32 9.45 -16.31
C ALA A 98 5.81 9.38 -17.75
#